data_AF-A0A7S2WGD9-F1
#
_entry.id   AF-A0A7S2WGD9-F1
#
_cell.length_a   1.000
_cell.length_b   1.000
_cell.length_c   1.000
_cell.angle_alpha   90.00
_cell.angle_beta   90.00
_cell.angle_gamma   90.00
#
_symmetry.space_group_name_H-M   'P 1'
#
loop_
_entity.id
_entity.type
_entity.pdbx_description
1 polymer ?
#
loop_
_entity_poly.entity_id
_entity_poly.type
_entity_poly.pdbx_seq_one_letter_code
_entity_poly.pdbx_strand_id
1 'polypeptide(L)'
;MAGLARYQRAWLFLVVWVWLQAWVSSVPPEDADHEVKALLSHKLPSYDTNPDAGLRSLEFCRSCPDPHLEGTQVLGLGAAQGPKEYHVTGDMAYAVPNQMQQGALLNSMELSGKIAFVDRGDIPLVEKILLAQDAGAVGVVIADDGNCAEG
;
A
#
# COMPACT_ATOMS: atom_id res chain seq x y z
N MET A 1 -16.37 -46.76 40.56
CA MET A 1 -17.53 -46.37 41.42
C MET A 1 -17.16 -45.02 42.02
N ALA A 2 -17.45 -43.91 41.33
CA ALA A 2 -18.67 -43.07 41.46
C ALA A 2 -18.75 -42.39 42.85
N GLY A 3 -18.90 -41.07 43.04
CA GLY A 3 -19.14 -39.89 42.18
C GLY A 3 -18.64 -38.60 42.90
N LEU A 4 -18.36 -37.49 42.19
CA LEU A 4 -19.28 -36.35 41.89
C LEU A 4 -19.95 -35.75 43.15
N ALA A 5 -20.05 -34.44 43.41
CA ALA A 5 -19.65 -33.20 42.77
C ALA A 5 -20.02 -32.03 43.73
N ARG A 6 -19.26 -30.93 43.75
CA ARG A 6 -19.68 -29.53 43.99
C ARG A 6 -18.58 -28.67 43.34
N TYR A 7 -18.67 -28.21 42.10
CA TYR A 7 -19.59 -27.22 41.51
C TYR A 7 -19.53 -25.85 42.21
N GLN A 8 -18.57 -25.02 41.81
CA GLN A 8 -18.76 -23.57 41.77
C GLN A 8 -18.53 -23.08 40.35
N ARG A 9 -19.58 -22.44 39.83
CA ARG A 9 -19.70 -21.80 38.53
C ARG A 9 -19.42 -20.31 38.68
N ALA A 10 -18.68 -19.76 37.74
CA ALA A 10 -18.87 -18.44 37.12
C ALA A 10 -18.05 -18.50 35.80
N TRP A 11 -18.63 -18.63 34.59
CA TRP A 11 -19.41 -17.62 33.83
C TRP A 11 -18.78 -16.23 33.96
N LEU A 12 -18.47 -15.42 32.94
CA LEU A 12 -18.51 -15.44 31.48
C LEU A 12 -18.02 -14.01 31.08
N PHE A 13 -17.37 -13.82 29.92
CA PHE A 13 -17.23 -12.56 29.14
C PHE A 13 -16.50 -11.29 29.68
N LEU A 14 -15.48 -10.88 28.91
CA LEU A 14 -15.07 -9.50 28.52
C LEU A 14 -13.74 -9.71 27.73
N VAL A 15 -13.56 -9.65 26.41
CA VAL A 15 -14.14 -8.90 25.28
C VAL A 15 -14.10 -7.38 25.48
N VAL A 16 -12.98 -6.80 25.02
CA VAL A 16 -12.88 -5.56 24.22
C VAL A 16 -12.83 -4.21 24.97
N TRP A 17 -11.89 -3.36 24.49
CA TRP A 17 -11.61 -1.92 24.76
C TRP A 17 -10.72 -1.60 26.01
N VAL A 18 -9.74 -0.69 25.99
CA VAL A 18 -9.36 0.36 25.01
C VAL A 18 -7.90 0.82 25.20
N TRP A 19 -7.41 1.44 24.13
CA TRP A 19 -6.23 2.29 23.93
C TRP A 19 -5.65 3.10 25.09
N LEU A 20 -4.36 3.46 24.88
CA LEU A 20 -3.62 4.63 25.36
C LEU A 20 -2.62 4.36 26.49
N GLN A 21 -1.39 3.95 26.15
CA GLN A 21 -0.19 4.63 26.65
C GLN A 21 0.91 4.60 25.58
N ALA A 22 1.30 5.82 25.20
CA ALA A 22 2.50 6.11 24.44
C ALA A 22 3.76 5.70 25.21
N TRP A 23 4.66 5.02 24.52
CA TRP A 23 6.11 4.99 24.77
C TRP A 23 6.73 4.60 23.43
N VAL A 24 7.13 5.58 22.62
CA VAL A 24 8.53 6.01 22.48
C VAL A 24 9.49 4.82 22.48
N SER A 25 9.73 4.30 21.29
CA SER A 25 11.10 4.04 20.87
C SER A 25 11.28 4.81 19.57
N SER A 26 11.92 5.97 19.68
CA SER A 26 12.69 6.56 18.61
C SER A 26 13.66 5.50 18.11
N VAL A 27 13.27 4.77 17.07
CA VAL A 27 14.19 3.97 16.27
C VAL A 27 15.04 4.98 15.51
N PRO A 28 16.35 5.09 15.78
CA PRO A 28 17.22 5.82 14.86
C PRO A 28 17.22 5.05 13.54
N PRO A 29 16.96 5.70 12.38
CA PRO A 29 17.08 5.01 11.10
C PRO A 29 18.58 4.89 10.77
N GLU A 30 19.22 3.84 11.26
CA GLU A 30 20.60 3.48 10.89
C GLU A 30 20.64 2.47 9.71
N ASP A 31 19.59 2.44 8.87
CA ASP A 31 19.49 1.66 7.63
C ASP A 31 18.72 2.44 6.52
N ALA A 32 18.90 3.76 6.44
CA ALA A 32 18.16 4.64 5.52
C ALA A 32 18.59 4.57 4.02
N ASP A 33 19.35 3.55 3.62
CA ASP A 33 20.09 3.60 2.35
C ASP A 33 19.32 3.13 1.10
N HIS A 34 18.10 2.59 1.23
CA HIS A 34 17.39 2.04 0.05
C HIS A 34 15.87 2.28 0.00
N GLU A 35 15.28 3.04 0.91
CA GLU A 35 13.83 3.24 0.92
C GLU A 35 13.39 4.32 -0.08
N VAL A 36 12.44 3.98 -0.94
CA VAL A 36 11.81 4.91 -1.89
C VAL A 36 10.53 5.41 -1.24
N LYS A 37 10.33 6.72 -1.15
CA LYS A 37 9.05 7.31 -0.77
C LYS A 37 8.28 7.74 -1.99
N ALA A 38 6.98 7.57 -1.93
CA ALA A 38 6.07 7.91 -2.99
C ALA A 38 4.87 8.69 -2.47
N LEU A 39 4.38 9.55 -3.34
CA LEU A 39 3.20 10.34 -3.16
C LEU A 39 2.25 10.15 -4.33
N LEU A 40 1.06 9.66 -4.03
CA LEU A 40 -0.04 9.52 -4.98
C LEU A 40 -0.99 10.68 -4.77
N SER A 41 -1.13 11.53 -5.79
CA SER A 41 -2.06 12.66 -5.73
C SER A 41 -2.89 12.79 -7.00
N HIS A 42 -4.14 13.18 -6.79
CA HIS A 42 -5.02 13.58 -7.88
C HIS A 42 -4.65 14.94 -8.51
N LYS A 43 -3.73 15.69 -7.91
CA LYS A 43 -3.28 17.01 -8.39
C LYS A 43 -2.40 16.83 -9.62
N LEU A 44 -2.94 17.14 -10.80
CA LEU A 44 -2.14 17.23 -12.02
C LEU A 44 -1.09 18.33 -11.85
N PRO A 45 0.18 18.12 -12.26
CA PRO A 45 1.10 19.23 -12.46
C PRO A 45 0.46 20.13 -13.52
N SER A 46 0.39 21.42 -13.22
CA SER A 46 -0.19 22.43 -14.09
C SER A 46 0.60 22.55 -15.40
N TYR A 47 0.27 21.75 -16.41
CA TYR A 47 0.20 22.16 -17.83
C TYR A 47 -0.36 21.03 -18.75
N ASP A 48 -1.67 20.86 -18.79
CA ASP A 48 -2.45 20.56 -20.01
C ASP A 48 -3.93 20.84 -19.72
N THR A 49 -4.63 21.53 -20.62
CA THR A 49 -6.02 21.96 -20.46
C THR A 49 -7.03 20.92 -20.98
N ASN A 50 -6.64 19.66 -21.14
CA ASN A 50 -7.54 18.60 -21.52
C ASN A 50 -8.13 17.86 -20.29
N PRO A 51 -9.40 18.13 -19.91
CA PRO A 51 -10.03 17.53 -18.73
C PRO A 51 -10.39 16.04 -18.86
N ASP A 52 -10.16 15.43 -20.04
CA ASP A 52 -10.40 14.00 -20.28
C ASP A 52 -9.19 13.11 -19.90
N ALA A 53 -8.07 13.70 -19.47
CA ALA A 53 -6.85 12.99 -19.18
C ALA A 53 -6.95 12.25 -17.84
N GLY A 54 -7.20 10.94 -17.88
CA GLY A 54 -7.12 10.05 -16.71
C GLY A 54 -5.74 9.98 -16.04
N LEU A 55 -4.84 10.93 -16.30
CA LEU A 55 -3.51 11.01 -15.74
C LEU A 55 -3.53 11.59 -14.31
N ARG A 56 -2.54 11.19 -13.51
CA ARG A 56 -2.35 11.55 -12.11
C ARG A 56 -0.87 11.77 -11.84
N SER A 57 -0.55 12.63 -10.88
CA SER A 57 0.83 12.87 -10.48
C SER A 57 1.27 11.82 -9.47
N LEU A 58 2.41 11.20 -9.74
CA LEU A 58 3.18 10.41 -8.80
C LEU A 58 4.50 11.15 -8.56
N GLU A 59 4.77 11.49 -7.31
CA GLU A 59 6.03 12.11 -6.91
C GLU A 59 6.82 11.08 -6.09
N PHE A 60 8.11 10.91 -6.36
CA PHE A 60 8.91 9.91 -5.68
C PHE A 60 10.36 10.34 -5.50
N CYS A 61 10.99 9.85 -4.45
CA CYS A 61 12.42 10.03 -4.20
C CYS A 61 12.98 8.88 -3.38
N ARG A 62 14.29 8.72 -3.46
CA ARG A 62 15.04 7.74 -2.65
C ARG A 62 15.67 8.46 -1.47
N SER A 63 15.50 7.90 -0.27
CA SER A 63 16.13 8.39 0.97
C SER A 63 15.91 9.89 1.22
N CYS A 64 14.67 10.35 1.01
CA CYS A 64 14.27 11.76 1.15
C CYS A 64 13.31 11.96 2.34
N PRO A 65 13.29 13.16 2.95
CA PRO A 65 12.29 13.51 3.95
C PRO A 65 10.88 13.59 3.35
N ASP A 66 10.74 14.29 2.23
CA ASP A 66 9.45 14.60 1.58
C ASP A 66 9.55 14.59 0.04
N PRO A 67 8.81 13.71 -0.67
CA PRO A 67 8.75 13.70 -2.13
C PRO A 67 8.18 14.96 -2.76
N HIS A 68 7.46 15.80 -2.02
CA HIS A 68 6.96 17.06 -2.55
C HIS A 68 8.04 18.11 -2.79
N LEU A 69 9.13 18.07 -2.02
CA LEU A 69 10.17 19.08 -2.04
C LEU A 69 11.35 18.65 -2.91
N GLU A 70 11.67 17.36 -2.88
CA GLU A 70 12.90 16.80 -3.46
C GLU A 70 12.61 15.69 -4.49
N GLY A 71 11.34 15.32 -4.66
CA GLY A 71 10.91 14.23 -5.52
C GLY A 71 10.94 14.54 -7.01
N THR A 72 11.22 13.50 -7.78
CA THR A 72 10.92 13.50 -9.22
C THR A 72 9.43 13.24 -9.41
N GLN A 73 8.84 13.88 -10.42
CA GLN A 73 7.43 13.72 -10.76
C GLN A 73 7.30 12.91 -12.04
N VAL A 74 6.31 12.02 -12.06
CA VAL A 74 5.89 11.29 -13.25
C VAL A 74 4.37 11.31 -13.36
N LEU A 75 3.87 11.33 -14.59
CA LEU A 75 2.45 11.16 -14.87
C LEU A 75 2.14 9.68 -15.05
N GLY A 76 1.16 9.19 -14.31
CA GLY A 76 0.64 7.82 -14.43
C GLY A 76 -0.84 7.81 -14.71
N LEU A 77 -1.35 6.71 -15.27
CA LEU A 77 -2.79 6.51 -15.41
C LEU A 77 -3.41 6.29 -14.03
N GLY A 78 -4.40 7.11 -13.70
CA GLY A 78 -5.26 6.94 -12.54
C GLY A 78 -6.24 5.79 -12.74
N ALA A 79 -6.56 5.10 -11.66
CA ALA A 79 -7.55 4.04 -11.69
C ALA A 79 -8.91 4.58 -12.14
N ALA A 80 -9.53 3.89 -13.12
CA ALA A 80 -10.88 4.22 -13.57
C ALA A 80 -11.91 3.96 -12.46
N GLN A 81 -11.64 2.98 -11.60
CA GLN A 81 -12.45 2.62 -10.44
C GLN A 81 -11.74 3.00 -9.14
N GLY A 82 -12.52 3.34 -8.11
CA GLY A 82 -12.00 3.76 -6.80
C GLY A 82 -12.16 5.26 -6.52
N PRO A 83 -11.57 5.75 -5.41
CA PRO A 83 -11.66 7.15 -5.00
C PRO A 83 -11.14 8.09 -6.11
N LYS A 84 -11.92 9.13 -6.41
CA LYS A 84 -11.52 10.15 -7.40
C LYS A 84 -10.59 11.20 -6.81
N GLU A 85 -10.69 11.40 -5.51
CA GLU A 85 -9.86 12.31 -4.74
C GLU A 85 -9.14 11.51 -3.66
N TYR A 86 -7.82 11.62 -3.67
CA TYR A 86 -6.95 11.01 -2.68
C TYR A 86 -5.64 11.79 -2.61
N HIS A 87 -4.95 11.57 -1.50
CA HIS A 87 -3.61 12.01 -1.23
C HIS A 87 -2.97 10.96 -0.32
N VAL A 88 -2.02 10.21 -0.84
CA VAL A 88 -1.36 9.11 -0.11
C VAL A 88 0.14 9.34 -0.19
N THR A 89 0.77 9.48 0.97
CA THR A 89 2.24 9.53 1.09
C THR A 89 2.68 8.33 1.88
N GLY A 90 3.68 7.62 1.41
CA GLY A 90 4.21 6.48 2.13
C GLY A 90 5.50 5.98 1.55
N ASP A 91 6.13 5.09 2.29
CA ASP A 91 7.24 4.32 1.75
C ASP A 91 6.70 3.34 0.70
N MET A 92 7.52 3.08 -0.29
CA MET A 92 7.22 2.17 -1.38
C MET A 92 7.99 0.86 -1.18
N ALA A 93 7.31 -0.25 -1.36
CA ALA A 93 7.89 -1.58 -1.24
C ALA A 93 7.47 -2.46 -2.43
N TYR A 94 8.41 -3.26 -2.94
CA TYR A 94 8.17 -4.20 -4.03
C TYR A 94 7.35 -5.39 -3.54
N ALA A 95 6.35 -5.79 -4.33
CA ALA A 95 5.68 -7.06 -4.09
C ALA A 95 6.60 -8.24 -4.42
N VAL A 96 6.46 -9.35 -3.68
CA VAL A 96 7.20 -10.58 -3.93
C VAL A 96 6.22 -11.74 -4.08
N PRO A 97 6.15 -12.41 -5.26
CA PRO A 97 6.81 -12.02 -6.51
C PRO A 97 6.21 -10.73 -7.11
N ASN A 98 7.00 -9.98 -7.88
CA ASN A 98 6.63 -8.61 -8.28
C ASN A 98 5.44 -8.52 -9.25
N GLN A 99 5.13 -9.57 -9.99
CA GLN A 99 3.91 -9.61 -10.81
C GLN A 99 2.75 -10.31 -10.09
N MET A 100 2.94 -10.76 -8.84
CA MET A 100 1.95 -11.52 -8.05
C MET A 100 1.38 -12.72 -8.82
N GLN A 101 2.22 -13.43 -9.56
CA GLN A 101 1.80 -14.56 -10.39
C GLN A 101 1.09 -15.62 -9.53
N GLN A 102 0.06 -16.25 -10.10
CA GLN A 102 -0.74 -17.28 -9.43
C GLN A 102 -1.45 -16.79 -8.16
N GLY A 103 -1.65 -15.47 -8.00
CA GLY A 103 -2.35 -14.88 -6.85
C GLY A 103 -1.54 -14.94 -5.55
N ALA A 104 -0.23 -15.16 -5.63
CA ALA A 104 0.63 -15.27 -4.46
C ALA A 104 1.27 -13.92 -4.10
N LEU A 105 1.29 -13.62 -2.80
CA LEU A 105 2.00 -12.48 -2.21
C LEU A 105 2.72 -12.94 -0.95
N LEU A 106 4.04 -13.03 -1.03
CA LEU A 106 4.89 -13.67 -0.02
C LEU A 106 5.40 -12.71 1.05
N ASN A 107 5.39 -11.40 0.78
CA ASN A 107 5.88 -10.36 1.69
C ASN A 107 4.77 -9.42 2.16
N SER A 108 3.57 -9.95 2.45
CA SER A 108 2.42 -9.14 2.89
C SER A 108 2.72 -8.26 4.10
N MET A 109 3.50 -8.76 5.06
CA MET A 109 3.91 -7.98 6.25
C MET A 109 4.74 -6.75 5.90
N GLU A 110 5.57 -6.81 4.85
CA GLU A 110 6.40 -5.68 4.41
C GLU A 110 5.57 -4.62 3.67
N LEU A 111 4.46 -5.00 3.06
CA LEU A 111 3.56 -4.10 2.34
C LEU A 111 2.57 -3.37 3.25
N SER A 112 2.38 -3.87 4.47
CA SER A 112 1.42 -3.29 5.41
C SER A 112 1.78 -1.82 5.74
N GLY A 113 0.85 -0.90 5.49
CA GLY A 113 1.05 0.54 5.68
C GLY A 113 1.90 1.23 4.61
N LYS A 114 2.36 0.51 3.58
CA LYS A 114 3.21 1.02 2.50
C LYS A 114 2.47 1.09 1.17
N ILE A 115 3.06 1.78 0.20
CA ILE A 115 2.60 1.79 -1.19
C ILE A 115 3.24 0.59 -1.89
N ALA A 116 2.42 -0.36 -2.35
CA ALA A 116 2.91 -1.52 -3.07
C ALA A 116 3.34 -1.12 -4.49
N PHE A 117 4.55 -1.50 -4.87
CA PHE A 117 5.03 -1.40 -6.25
C PHE A 117 5.00 -2.79 -6.88
N VAL A 118 4.32 -2.89 -8.02
CA VAL A 118 3.98 -4.17 -8.66
C VAL A 118 4.21 -4.02 -10.16
N ASP A 119 4.81 -5.03 -10.78
CA ASP A 119 4.91 -5.06 -12.24
C ASP A 119 3.59 -5.54 -12.85
N ARG A 120 3.28 -5.03 -14.04
CA ARG A 120 2.26 -5.63 -14.90
C ARG A 120 2.66 -7.08 -15.18
N GLY A 121 1.66 -7.93 -15.30
CA GLY A 121 1.83 -9.34 -15.62
C GLY A 121 0.50 -9.95 -16.04
N ASP A 122 0.39 -11.26 -15.93
CA ASP A 122 -0.71 -12.01 -16.55
C ASP A 122 -2.02 -11.99 -15.75
N ILE A 123 -1.97 -11.67 -14.45
CA ILE A 123 -3.18 -11.60 -13.62
C ILE A 123 -3.88 -10.23 -13.75
N PRO A 124 -5.23 -10.18 -13.65
CA PRO A 124 -5.98 -8.93 -13.75
C PRO A 124 -5.54 -7.85 -12.75
N LEU A 125 -5.61 -6.58 -13.15
CA LEU A 125 -5.24 -5.43 -12.30
C LEU A 125 -6.06 -5.39 -11.00
N VAL A 126 -7.36 -5.71 -11.08
CA VAL A 126 -8.25 -5.75 -9.91
C VAL A 126 -7.78 -6.80 -8.90
N GLU A 127 -7.33 -7.96 -9.37
CA GLU A 127 -6.83 -9.03 -8.50
C GLU A 127 -5.55 -8.60 -7.77
N LYS A 128 -4.61 -7.95 -8.48
CA LYS A 128 -3.40 -7.35 -7.86
C LYS A 128 -3.76 -6.34 -6.77
N ILE A 129 -4.73 -5.47 -7.04
CA ILE A 129 -5.17 -4.45 -6.08
C ILE A 129 -5.77 -5.11 -4.82
N LEU A 130 -6.61 -6.13 -4.99
CA LEU A 130 -7.20 -6.85 -3.85
C LEU A 130 -6.13 -7.56 -3.01
N LEU A 131 -5.15 -8.22 -3.63
CA LEU A 131 -4.04 -8.85 -2.91
C LEU A 131 -3.21 -7.84 -2.12
N ALA A 132 -2.90 -6.68 -2.72
CA ALA A 132 -2.19 -5.61 -2.02
C ALA A 132 -3.02 -5.01 -0.87
N GLN A 133 -4.33 -4.84 -1.07
CA GLN A 133 -5.25 -4.38 -0.02
C GLN A 133 -5.34 -5.37 1.14
N ASP A 134 -5.44 -6.67 0.87
CA ASP A 134 -5.46 -7.73 1.88
C ASP A 134 -4.14 -7.80 2.66
N ALA A 135 -3.02 -7.43 2.04
CA ALA A 135 -1.73 -7.25 2.70
C ALA A 135 -1.63 -5.94 3.54
N GLY A 136 -2.63 -5.07 3.46
CA GLY A 136 -2.67 -3.80 4.20
C GLY A 136 -1.91 -2.66 3.53
N ALA A 137 -1.64 -2.75 2.21
CA ALA A 137 -1.07 -1.63 1.46
C ALA A 137 -2.04 -0.44 1.43
N VAL A 138 -1.50 0.78 1.51
CA VAL A 138 -2.28 2.04 1.50
C VAL A 138 -2.42 2.64 0.10
N GLY A 139 -1.66 2.11 -0.87
CA GLY A 139 -1.70 2.47 -2.27
C GLY A 139 -1.01 1.41 -3.13
N VAL A 140 -1.26 1.45 -4.44
CA VAL A 140 -0.63 0.53 -5.40
C VAL A 140 -0.17 1.33 -6.60
N VAL A 141 1.08 1.11 -7.00
CA VAL A 141 1.67 1.59 -8.26
C VAL A 141 1.94 0.36 -9.12
N ILE A 142 1.36 0.33 -10.31
CA ILE A 142 1.56 -0.75 -11.27
C ILE A 142 2.45 -0.24 -12.40
N ALA A 143 3.64 -0.80 -12.53
CA ALA A 143 4.55 -0.50 -13.62
C ALA A 143 4.17 -1.30 -14.87
N ASP A 144 3.81 -0.60 -15.93
CA ASP A 144 3.61 -1.19 -17.25
C ASP A 144 4.96 -1.32 -17.96
N ASP A 145 5.14 -2.36 -18.79
CA ASP A 145 6.38 -2.58 -19.55
C ASP A 145 6.42 -1.76 -20.86
N GLY A 146 5.36 -0.99 -21.12
CA GLY A 146 5.24 -0.13 -22.29
C GLY A 146 4.95 -0.88 -23.60
N ASN A 147 4.83 -2.21 -23.56
CA ASN A 147 4.43 -3.01 -24.72
C ASN A 147 2.91 -2.98 -24.90
N CYS A 148 2.39 -1.80 -25.22
CA CYS A 148 1.05 -1.66 -25.80
C CYS A 148 1.09 -2.10 -27.27
N ALA A 149 1.45 -3.35 -27.55
CA ALA A 149 1.27 -3.92 -28.88
C ALA A 149 -0.21 -4.26 -29.05
N GLU A 150 -0.91 -3.48 -29.87
CA GLU A 150 -2.25 -3.80 -30.32
C GLU A 150 -2.24 -5.17 -31.01
N GLY A 151 -2.95 -6.13 -30.42
CA GLY A 151 -3.25 -7.43 -31.02
C GLY A 151 -4.66 -7.47 -31.55
#